data_AF-A0A6L4ZBW0-F1
#
_entry.id   AF-A0A6L4ZBW0-F1
#
_cell.length_a   1.000
_cell.length_b   1.000
_cell.length_c   1.000
_cell.angle_alpha   90.00
_cell.angle_beta   90.00
_cell.angle_gamma   90.00
#
_symmetry.space_group_name_H-M   'P 1'
#
loop_
_entity.id
_entity.type
_entity.pdbx_description
1 polymer ?
#
loop_
_entity_poly.entity_id
_entity_poly.type
_entity_poly.pdbx_seq_one_letter_code
_entity_poly.pdbx_strand_id
1 'polypeptide(L)'
;MKKLLFALSILLISSNLLAQSFVSPIDFVENDINKGKVISFIKKQVKDDYTAIGMGDPSTLRMMEEENLKAFKELTKVSNKVLLKSVIKTYCEIGMCNYSTILMMYKEQEKASKQTLEW
;
A
#
# COMPACT_ATOMS: atom_id res chain seq x y z
N MET A 1 -34.59 -37.70 15.12
CA MET A 1 -33.89 -36.98 14.04
C MET A 1 -32.79 -36.11 14.65
N LYS A 2 -31.71 -36.71 15.16
CA LYS A 2 -30.58 -36.00 15.82
C LYS A 2 -29.39 -35.76 14.88
N LYS A 3 -29.55 -36.06 13.58
CA LYS A 3 -28.48 -35.96 12.58
C LYS A 3 -28.44 -34.61 11.84
N LEU A 4 -29.40 -33.71 12.09
CA LEU A 4 -29.45 -32.38 11.45
C LEU A 4 -28.74 -31.27 12.24
N LEU A 5 -28.32 -31.51 13.49
CA LEU A 5 -27.64 -30.52 14.32
C LEU A 5 -26.12 -30.47 14.10
N PHE A 6 -25.54 -31.37 13.30
CA PHE A 6 -24.10 -31.41 13.02
C PHE A 6 -23.71 -30.68 11.72
N ALA A 7 -24.68 -30.26 10.89
CA ALA A 7 -24.39 -29.61 9.62
C ALA A 7 -24.16 -28.08 9.74
N LEU A 8 -24.45 -27.48 10.90
CA LEU A 8 -24.36 -26.03 11.10
C LEU A 8 -23.00 -25.54 11.65
N SER A 9 -22.11 -26.45 12.05
CA SER A 9 -20.82 -26.09 12.67
C SER A 9 -19.64 -26.01 11.71
N ILE A 10 -19.82 -26.28 10.40
CA ILE A 10 -18.72 -26.34 9.42
C ILE A 10 -18.57 -25.04 8.60
N LEU A 11 -19.47 -24.07 8.75
CA LEU A 11 -19.51 -22.86 7.90
C LEU A 11 -18.82 -21.61 8.49
N LEU A 12 -18.09 -21.73 9.60
CA LEU A 12 -17.41 -20.60 10.26
C LEU A 12 -15.89 -20.52 10.03
N ILE A 13 -15.34 -21.34 9.13
CA ILE A 13 -13.98 -21.13 8.63
C ILE A 13 -14.06 -20.22 7.39
N SER A 14 -14.66 -19.04 7.55
CA SER A 14 -14.44 -17.94 6.62
C SER A 14 -12.96 -17.58 6.71
N SER A 15 -12.23 -17.95 5.67
CA SER A 15 -10.85 -17.62 5.41
C SER A 15 -10.49 -16.25 5.98
N ASN A 16 -9.56 -16.23 6.93
CA ASN A 16 -8.73 -15.05 7.15
C ASN A 16 -7.96 -14.83 5.85
N LEU A 17 -8.56 -14.15 4.88
CA LEU A 17 -7.81 -13.40 3.89
C LEU A 17 -6.99 -12.43 4.73
N LEU A 18 -5.72 -12.79 4.96
CA LEU A 18 -4.73 -11.84 5.46
C LEU A 18 -4.65 -10.75 4.40
N ALA A 19 -5.49 -9.72 4.56
CA ALA A 19 -5.33 -8.46 3.87
C ALA A 19 -3.94 -8.00 4.24
N GLN A 20 -3.01 -8.07 3.28
CA GLN A 20 -1.64 -7.69 3.53
C GLN A 20 -1.64 -6.22 3.90
N SER A 21 -1.39 -5.92 5.18
CA SER A 21 -1.46 -4.57 5.70
C SER A 21 -0.38 -3.70 5.06
N PHE A 22 -0.76 -2.46 4.72
CA PHE A 22 0.19 -1.43 4.29
C PHE A 22 1.40 -1.35 5.22
N VAL A 23 2.60 -1.31 4.64
CA VAL A 23 3.85 -1.14 5.40
C VAL A 23 4.23 0.33 5.38
N SER A 24 4.26 0.96 6.56
CA SER A 24 4.61 2.37 6.67
C SER A 24 6.10 2.63 6.36
N PRO A 25 6.44 3.61 5.51
CA PRO A 25 7.82 4.07 5.32
C PRO A 25 8.34 4.95 6.48
N ILE A 26 7.44 5.49 7.31
CA ILE A 26 7.82 6.29 8.49
C ILE A 26 8.55 5.40 9.50
N ASP A 27 9.75 5.82 9.90
CA ASP A 27 10.61 5.10 10.86
C ASP A 27 10.92 3.65 10.44
N PHE A 28 10.92 3.39 9.13
CA PHE A 28 11.21 2.06 8.60
C PHE A 28 12.62 1.60 9.02
N VAL A 29 12.67 0.45 9.69
CA VAL A 29 13.93 -0.20 10.06
C VAL A 29 14.34 -1.18 8.98
N GLU A 30 15.49 -0.94 8.37
CA GLU A 30 16.04 -1.79 7.32
C GLU A 30 16.59 -3.11 7.90
N ASN A 31 15.85 -4.20 7.70
CA ASN A 31 16.28 -5.58 7.96
C ASN A 31 15.54 -6.53 7.00
N ASP A 32 16.00 -7.77 6.89
CA ASP A 32 15.49 -8.71 5.88
C ASP A 32 14.00 -9.03 6.05
N ILE A 33 13.53 -9.12 7.30
CA ILE A 33 12.12 -9.35 7.63
C ILE A 33 11.26 -8.19 7.12
N ASN A 34 11.66 -6.95 7.41
CA ASN A 34 10.92 -5.76 7.01
C ASN A 34 10.99 -5.52 5.50
N LYS A 35 12.14 -5.78 4.86
CA LYS A 35 12.26 -5.77 3.38
C LYS A 35 11.28 -6.76 2.75
N GLY A 36 11.20 -7.97 3.28
CA GLY A 36 10.27 -9.00 2.81
C GLY A 36 8.80 -8.54 2.88
N LYS A 37 8.40 -7.87 3.97
CA LYS A 37 7.04 -7.31 4.13
C LYS A 37 6.72 -6.27 3.07
N VAL A 38 7.65 -5.35 2.80
CA VAL A 38 7.49 -4.30 1.77
C VAL A 38 7.34 -4.93 0.38
N ILE A 39 8.26 -5.84 0.00
CA ILE A 39 8.22 -6.49 -1.31
C ILE A 39 6.92 -7.28 -1.49
N SER A 40 6.49 -8.00 -0.46
CA SER A 40 5.27 -8.79 -0.51
C SER A 40 4.02 -7.90 -0.59
N PHE A 41 3.99 -6.75 0.09
CA PHE A 41 2.91 -5.78 -0.05
C PHE A 41 2.85 -5.20 -1.47
N ILE A 42 4.00 -4.74 -2.01
CA ILE A 42 4.09 -4.17 -3.36
C ILE A 42 3.62 -5.16 -4.42
N LYS A 43 4.11 -6.40 -4.39
CA LYS A 43 3.72 -7.45 -5.34
C LYS A 43 2.22 -7.72 -5.33
N LYS A 44 1.64 -7.79 -4.14
CA LYS A 44 0.20 -8.02 -3.99
C LYS A 44 -0.61 -6.83 -4.52
N GLN A 45 -0.29 -5.63 -4.05
CA GLN A 45 -1.00 -4.41 -4.41
C GLN A 45 -0.94 -4.15 -5.92
N VAL A 46 0.25 -4.21 -6.52
CA VAL A 46 0.43 -4.01 -7.97
C VAL A 46 -0.35 -5.05 -8.77
N LYS A 47 -0.29 -6.33 -8.37
CA LYS A 47 -1.08 -7.36 -9.03
C LYS A 47 -2.57 -7.07 -8.95
N ASP A 48 -3.09 -6.76 -7.77
CA ASP A 48 -4.51 -6.53 -7.58
C ASP A 48 -5.00 -5.32 -8.39
N ASP A 49 -4.29 -4.19 -8.31
CA ASP A 49 -4.67 -2.94 -8.99
C ASP A 49 -4.61 -3.08 -10.52
N TYR A 50 -3.51 -3.61 -11.04
CA TYR A 50 -3.29 -3.65 -12.48
C TYR A 50 -4.07 -4.76 -13.16
N THR A 51 -4.31 -5.88 -12.48
CA THR A 51 -5.19 -6.93 -13.04
C THR A 51 -6.65 -6.48 -13.08
N ALA A 52 -7.10 -5.68 -12.11
CA ALA A 52 -8.46 -5.12 -12.09
C ALA A 52 -8.78 -4.23 -13.31
N ILE A 53 -7.75 -3.64 -13.92
CA ILE A 53 -7.88 -2.80 -15.13
C ILE A 53 -7.38 -3.49 -16.41
N GLY A 54 -7.17 -4.81 -16.39
CA GLY A 54 -6.75 -5.59 -17.55
C GLY A 54 -5.27 -5.46 -17.94
N MET A 55 -4.44 -4.88 -17.07
CA MET A 55 -3.00 -4.65 -17.27
C MET A 55 -2.13 -5.63 -16.47
N GLY A 56 -2.56 -6.89 -16.38
CA GLY A 56 -1.92 -7.93 -15.57
C GLY A 56 -0.72 -8.64 -16.23
N ASP A 57 -0.19 -8.14 -17.34
CA ASP A 57 0.93 -8.81 -18.01
C ASP A 57 2.23 -8.69 -17.18
N PRO A 58 3.14 -9.68 -17.28
CA PRO A 58 4.33 -9.71 -16.44
C PRO A 58 5.20 -8.45 -16.55
N SER A 59 5.30 -7.85 -17.74
CA SER A 59 6.17 -6.70 -17.97
C SER A 59 5.67 -5.45 -17.26
N THR A 60 4.38 -5.16 -17.37
CA THR A 60 3.73 -4.07 -16.63
C THR A 60 3.82 -4.31 -15.14
N LEU A 61 3.55 -5.53 -14.65
CA LEU A 61 3.66 -5.81 -13.22
C LEU A 61 5.08 -5.59 -12.68
N ARG A 62 6.13 -6.04 -13.39
CA ARG A 62 7.52 -5.80 -12.94
C ARG A 62 7.85 -4.31 -12.89
N MET A 63 7.48 -3.56 -13.93
CA MET A 63 7.71 -2.12 -14.01
C MET A 63 7.07 -1.40 -12.82
N MET A 64 5.81 -1.70 -12.53
CA MET A 64 5.08 -1.03 -11.45
C MET A 64 5.55 -1.44 -10.06
N GLU A 65 6.00 -2.68 -9.88
CA GLU A 65 6.64 -3.13 -8.64
C GLU A 65 7.96 -2.37 -8.38
N GLU A 66 8.78 -2.17 -9.41
CA GLU A 66 10.03 -1.42 -9.33
C GLU A 66 9.80 0.05 -8.99
N GLU A 67 8.81 0.69 -9.64
CA GLU A 67 8.41 2.06 -9.33
C GLU A 67 7.96 2.22 -7.88
N ASN A 68 7.12 1.30 -7.40
CA ASN A 68 6.64 1.32 -6.01
C ASN A 68 7.79 1.08 -5.02
N LEU A 69 8.75 0.20 -5.34
CA LEU A 69 9.90 -0.05 -4.47
C LEU A 69 10.82 1.17 -4.42
N LYS A 70 11.07 1.82 -5.56
CA LYS A 70 11.82 3.08 -5.62
C LYS A 70 11.12 4.15 -4.78
N ALA A 71 9.81 4.30 -4.96
CA ALA A 71 9.03 5.29 -4.23
C ALA A 71 9.06 5.04 -2.72
N PHE A 72 8.92 3.79 -2.27
CA PHE A 72 9.06 3.42 -0.87
C PHE A 72 10.41 3.87 -0.29
N LYS A 73 11.51 3.58 -0.99
CA LYS A 73 12.87 3.98 -0.59
C LYS A 73 13.10 5.49 -0.57
N GLU A 74 12.36 6.26 -1.38
CA GLU A 74 12.39 7.72 -1.30
C GLU A 74 11.58 8.20 -0.08
N LEU A 75 10.41 7.60 0.17
CA LEU A 75 9.56 7.91 1.30
C LEU A 75 10.23 7.64 2.67
N THR A 76 11.15 6.67 2.76
CA THR A 76 11.92 6.46 4.01
C THR A 76 12.92 7.59 4.30
N LYS A 77 13.22 8.44 3.31
CA LYS A 77 14.24 9.51 3.41
C LYS A 77 13.65 10.90 3.61
N VAL A 78 12.34 11.06 3.51
CA VAL A 78 11.71 12.39 3.62
C VAL A 78 11.77 12.90 5.06
N SER A 79 11.94 14.22 5.21
CA SER A 79 12.10 14.86 6.52
C SER A 79 10.76 15.16 7.19
N ASN A 80 9.74 15.59 6.44
CA ASN A 80 8.45 15.99 6.99
C ASN A 80 7.53 14.78 7.25
N LYS A 81 7.82 14.04 8.33
CA LYS A 81 7.06 12.84 8.72
C LYS A 81 5.58 13.13 9.03
N VAL A 82 5.26 14.34 9.51
CA VAL A 82 3.89 14.76 9.81
C VAL A 82 3.09 14.87 8.52
N LEU A 83 3.66 15.52 7.50
CA LEU A 83 3.05 15.59 6.17
C LEU A 83 2.90 14.20 5.57
N LEU A 84 3.94 13.37 5.61
CA LEU A 84 3.88 12.00 5.09
C LEU A 84 2.77 11.19 5.77
N LYS A 85 2.62 11.30 7.10
CA LYS A 85 1.53 10.63 7.83
C LYS A 85 0.15 11.10 7.35
N SER A 86 -0.02 12.40 7.11
CA SER A 86 -1.26 12.97 6.59
C SER A 86 -1.58 12.46 5.18
N VAL A 87 -0.59 12.45 4.28
CA VAL A 87 -0.74 11.93 2.92
C VAL A 87 -1.10 10.45 2.93
N ILE A 88 -0.38 9.63 3.70
CA ILE A 88 -0.70 8.21 3.85
C ILE A 88 -2.14 8.03 4.29
N LYS A 89 -2.57 8.72 5.36
CA LYS A 89 -3.96 8.62 5.87
C LYS A 89 -4.98 8.96 4.77
N THR A 90 -4.85 10.13 4.14
CA THR A 90 -5.80 10.63 3.14
C THR A 90 -5.94 9.69 1.94
N TYR A 91 -4.82 9.25 1.36
CA TYR A 91 -4.86 8.46 0.12
C TYR A 91 -5.12 6.98 0.38
N CYS A 92 -4.66 6.44 1.52
CA CYS A 92 -5.01 5.07 1.87
C CYS A 92 -6.48 4.88 2.24
N GLU A 93 -7.12 5.86 2.87
CA GLU A 93 -8.54 5.79 3.22
C GLU A 93 -9.45 5.63 1.98
N ILE A 94 -8.99 6.08 0.81
CA ILE A 94 -9.71 5.96 -0.47
C ILE A 94 -9.16 4.85 -1.39
N GLY A 95 -8.32 3.96 -0.86
CA GLY A 95 -7.77 2.82 -1.61
C GLY A 95 -6.56 3.14 -2.50
N MET A 96 -5.99 4.35 -2.43
CA MET A 96 -4.82 4.78 -3.20
C MET A 96 -3.51 4.63 -2.39
N CYS A 97 -3.31 3.45 -1.79
CA CYS A 97 -2.16 3.15 -0.91
C CYS A 97 -0.84 2.81 -1.63
N ASN A 98 -0.79 2.85 -2.97
CA ASN A 98 0.45 2.53 -3.67
C ASN A 98 1.52 3.61 -3.40
N TYR A 99 2.78 3.21 -3.28
CA TYR A 99 3.85 4.09 -2.81
C TYR A 99 4.21 5.19 -3.82
N SER A 100 4.05 4.96 -5.12
CA SER A 100 4.31 5.99 -6.13
C SER A 100 3.30 7.14 -6.03
N THR A 101 2.00 6.86 -5.80
CA THR A 101 0.99 7.87 -5.48
C THR A 101 1.33 8.60 -4.19
N ILE A 102 1.67 7.89 -3.11
CA ILE A 102 2.02 8.53 -1.84
C ILE A 102 3.21 9.48 -2.00
N LEU A 103 4.25 9.07 -2.72
CA LEU A 103 5.42 9.91 -2.99
C LEU A 103 5.07 11.16 -3.82
N MET A 104 4.29 10.98 -4.88
CA MET A 104 3.82 12.08 -5.71
C MET A 104 3.06 13.10 -4.88
N MET A 105 2.09 12.64 -4.08
CA MET A 105 1.25 13.51 -3.27
C MET A 105 2.01 14.16 -2.11
N TYR A 106 3.00 13.47 -1.53
CA TYR A 106 3.91 14.07 -0.57
C TYR A 106 4.67 15.25 -1.19
N LYS A 107 5.27 15.05 -2.37
CA LYS A 107 6.05 16.10 -3.05
C LYS A 107 5.19 17.29 -3.44
N GLU A 108 4.00 17.07 -3.97
CA GLU A 108 3.07 18.14 -4.34
C GLU A 108 2.61 18.93 -3.11
N GLN A 109 2.22 18.27 -2.02
CA GLN A 109 1.80 18.97 -0.81
C GLN A 109 2.97 19.67 -0.11
N GLU A 110 4.18 19.10 -0.12
CA GLU A 110 5.38 19.74 0.44
C GLU A 110 5.71 21.02 -0.33
N LYS A 111 5.59 21.00 -1.65
CA LYS A 111 5.75 22.18 -2.50
C LYS A 111 4.66 23.22 -2.23
N ALA A 112 3.39 22.81 -2.24
CA ALA A 112 2.25 23.70 -2.02
C ALA A 112 2.27 24.35 -0.62
N SER A 113 2.79 23.65 0.40
CA SER A 113 2.91 24.19 1.76
C SER A 113 3.82 25.43 1.88
N LYS A 114 4.62 25.71 0.86
CA LYS A 114 5.54 26.86 0.79
C LYS A 114 5.02 27.98 -0.11
N GLN A 115 3.85 27.77 -0.72
CA GLN A 115 3.23 28.74 -1.61
C GLN A 115 2.15 29.50 -0.85
N THR A 116 1.97 30.76 -1.22
CA THR A 116 0.84 31.57 -0.77
C THR A 116 0.08 32.03 -2.00
N LEU A 117 -1.23 32.18 -1.89
CA LEU A 117 -2.05 32.73 -2.96
C LEU A 117 -1.88 34.25 -2.97
N GLU A 118 -1.43 34.78 -4.10
CA GLU A 118 -1.39 36.23 -4.38
C GLU A 118 -2.49 36.56 -5.41
N TRP A 119 -3.02 37.79 -5.34
CA TRP A 119 -4.11 38.27 -6.21
C TRP A 119 -3.58 38.88 -7.50
#